data_AF-A0A398DS65-F1
#
_entry.id   AF-A0A398DS65-F1
#
_cell.length_a   1.000
_cell.length_b   1.000
_cell.length_c   1.000
_cell.angle_alpha   90.00
_cell.angle_beta   90.00
_cell.angle_gamma   90.00
#
_symmetry.space_group_name_H-M   'P 1'
#
loop_
_entity.id
_entity.type
_entity.pdbx_description
1 polymer ?
#
loop_
_entity_poly.entity_id
_entity_poly.type
_entity_poly.pdbx_seq_one_letter_code
_entity_poly.pdbx_strand_id
1 'polypeptide(L)'
;MPLFVENLTAHGHLHVEDETQRLLLQMSPATTLRLLAGERQTYHLHGLCHTRSTPLGSRISVQTCIDPPLGIPGVLAVDLVGRGGGQAVGDFGWTLTVTDCTRPCTSW
;
A
#
# COMPACT_ATOMS: atom_id res chain seq x y z
N MET A 1 9.56 3.19 16.52
CA MET A 1 10.86 3.11 15.83
C MET A 1 11.84 2.09 16.40
N PRO A 2 11.95 1.86 17.73
CA PRO A 2 12.92 0.90 18.29
C PRO A 2 12.74 -0.51 17.74
N LEU A 3 11.49 -0.98 17.77
CA LEU A 3 11.10 -2.31 17.31
C LEU A 3 11.41 -2.55 15.81
N PHE A 4 11.48 -1.49 14.99
CA PHE A 4 11.79 -1.61 13.57
C PHE A 4 13.30 -1.74 13.34
N VAL A 5 14.10 -0.91 14.01
CA VAL A 5 15.57 -0.98 13.92
C VAL A 5 16.07 -2.31 14.49
N GLU A 6 15.56 -2.71 15.65
CA GLU A 6 15.92 -3.99 16.29
C GLU A 6 15.56 -5.20 15.41
N ASN A 7 14.36 -5.24 14.83
CA ASN A 7 13.98 -6.36 13.95
C ASN A 7 14.83 -6.40 12.68
N LEU A 8 15.09 -5.26 12.04
CA LEU A 8 15.87 -5.25 10.81
C LEU A 8 17.33 -5.64 11.06
N THR A 9 17.91 -5.24 12.19
CA THR A 9 19.25 -5.68 12.59
C THR A 9 19.27 -7.16 12.95
N ALA A 10 18.29 -7.65 13.72
CA ALA A 10 18.22 -9.06 14.15
C ALA A 10 18.08 -10.03 12.97
N HIS A 11 17.37 -9.64 11.91
CA HIS A 11 17.21 -10.44 10.69
C HIS A 11 18.29 -10.15 9.63
N GLY A 12 19.30 -9.33 9.94
CA GLY A 12 20.42 -9.03 9.05
C GLY A 12 20.09 -8.13 7.86
N HIS A 13 18.90 -7.52 7.83
CA HIS A 13 18.48 -6.59 6.78
C HIS A 13 19.04 -5.18 6.93
N LEU A 14 19.52 -4.82 8.13
CA LEU A 14 20.13 -3.52 8.41
C LEU A 14 21.49 -3.73 9.09
N HIS A 15 22.56 -3.32 8.41
CA HIS A 15 23.92 -3.26 8.95
C HIS A 15 24.29 -1.80 9.18
N VAL A 16 24.32 -1.38 10.45
CA VAL A 16 24.68 -0.03 10.87
C VAL A 16 25.58 -0.10 12.09
N GLU A 17 26.48 0.86 12.22
CA GLU A 17 27.31 1.01 13.43
C GLU A 17 26.46 1.47 14.63
N ASP A 18 26.92 1.16 15.84
CA ASP A 18 26.20 1.46 17.09
C ASP A 18 25.83 2.95 17.22
N GLU A 19 26.71 3.87 16.81
CA GLU A 19 26.42 5.30 16.86
C GLU A 19 25.29 5.69 15.88
N THR A 20 25.27 5.09 14.69
CA THR A 20 24.21 5.31 13.70
C THR A 20 22.88 4.75 14.20
N GLN A 21 22.89 3.57 14.82
CA GLN A 21 21.71 3.00 15.46
C GLN A 21 21.16 3.93 16.56
N ARG A 22 22.03 4.51 17.38
CA ARG A 22 21.64 5.44 18.45
C ARG A 22 20.98 6.71 17.90
N LEU A 23 21.55 7.28 16.83
CA LEU A 23 20.99 8.44 16.13
C LEU A 23 19.63 8.12 15.48
N LEU A 24 19.47 6.92 14.91
CA LEU A 24 18.20 6.46 14.34
C LEU A 24 17.10 6.30 15.40
N LEU A 25 17.45 5.85 16.61
CA LEU A 25 16.50 5.71 17.72
C LEU A 25 16.06 7.06 18.30
N GLN A 26 16.90 8.09 18.21
CA GLN A 26 16.60 9.47 18.65
C GLN A 26 15.79 10.26 17.61
N MET A 27 15.88 9.87 16.34
CA MET A 27 15.16 10.53 15.26
C MET A 27 13.65 10.24 15.31
N SER A 28 12.84 11.26 15.07
CA SER A 28 11.39 11.04 14.98
C SER A 28 11.03 10.22 13.73
N PRO A 29 10.02 9.33 13.80
CA PRO A 29 9.60 8.52 12.65
C PRO A 29 9.27 9.38 11.42
N ALA A 30 8.65 10.54 11.62
CA ALA A 30 8.28 11.46 10.55
C ALA A 30 9.51 12.04 9.83
N THR A 31 10.62 12.26 10.53
CA THR A 31 11.87 12.74 9.91
C THR A 31 12.52 11.63 9.10
N THR A 32 12.62 10.42 9.66
CA THR A 32 13.14 9.25 8.92
C THR A 32 12.35 8.99 7.64
N LEU A 33 11.02 9.05 7.70
CA LEU A 33 10.16 8.84 6.52
C LEU A 33 10.32 9.94 5.47
N ARG A 34 10.50 11.21 5.87
CA ARG A 34 10.78 12.31 4.94
C ARG A 34 12.13 12.14 4.23
N LEU A 35 13.17 11.70 4.95
CA LEU A 35 14.48 11.42 4.36
C LEU A 35 14.45 10.25 3.38
N LEU A 36 13.67 9.19 3.71
CA LEU A 36 13.50 8.03 2.84
C LEU A 36 12.56 8.28 1.65
N ALA A 37 11.86 9.41 1.60
CA ALA A 37 10.88 9.67 0.55
C ALA A 37 11.48 9.66 -0.87
N GLY A 38 12.70 10.19 -1.03
CA GLY A 38 13.42 10.17 -2.31
C GLY A 38 13.78 8.75 -2.75
N GLU A 39 14.34 7.95 -1.85
CA GLU A 39 14.69 6.54 -2.16
C GLU A 39 13.43 5.69 -2.37
N ARG A 40 12.33 5.98 -1.68
CA ARG A 40 11.06 5.28 -1.92
C ARG A 40 10.47 5.53 -3.30
N GLN A 41 10.85 6.61 -3.97
CA GLN A 41 10.45 6.86 -5.36
C GLN A 41 11.28 6.04 -6.35
N THR A 42 12.53 5.70 -6.02
CA THR A 42 13.37 4.82 -6.87
C THR A 42 12.90 3.37 -6.78
N TYR A 43 12.37 2.95 -5.63
CA TYR A 43 11.59 1.72 -5.48
C TYR A 43 10.21 1.86 -6.15
N HIS A 44 10.19 2.00 -7.48
CA HIS A 44 9.00 1.67 -8.27
C HIS A 44 8.74 0.17 -8.08
N LEU A 45 8.00 -0.18 -7.03
CA LEU A 45 7.28 -1.44 -6.96
C LEU A 45 6.38 -1.45 -8.20
N HIS A 46 6.85 -2.11 -9.26
CA HIS A 46 5.97 -2.52 -10.34
C HIS A 46 4.79 -3.17 -9.63
N GLY A 47 3.60 -2.58 -9.78
CA GLY A 47 2.41 -3.18 -9.24
C GLY A 47 2.43 -4.63 -9.67
N LEU A 48 2.51 -5.55 -8.70
CA LEU A 48 2.27 -6.96 -8.94
C LEU A 48 0.77 -7.03 -9.24
N CYS A 49 0.39 -6.57 -10.43
CA CYS A 49 -0.97 -6.62 -10.90
C CYS A 49 -1.29 -8.10 -10.97
N HIS A 50 -2.18 -8.53 -10.08
CA HIS A 50 -2.73 -9.87 -10.10
C HIS A 50 -3.26 -10.17 -11.51
N THR A 51 -3.29 -11.46 -11.86
CA THR A 51 -3.69 -11.99 -13.17
C THR A 51 -4.72 -11.12 -13.89
N ARG A 52 -4.34 -10.61 -15.06
CA ARG A 52 -5.20 -9.78 -15.91
C ARG A 52 -6.45 -10.58 -16.28
N SER A 53 -7.59 -10.26 -15.67
CA SER A 53 -8.88 -10.86 -16.02
C SER A 53 -9.31 -10.38 -17.40
N THR A 54 -9.16 -11.24 -18.42
CA THR A 54 -9.37 -10.90 -19.84
C THR A 54 -10.84 -10.86 -20.32
N PRO A 55 -11.84 -11.53 -19.71
CA PRO A 55 -13.24 -11.38 -20.15
C PRO A 55 -14.05 -10.30 -19.43
N LEU A 56 -13.71 -9.98 -18.17
CA LEU A 56 -14.53 -9.12 -17.30
C LEU A 56 -14.19 -7.63 -17.45
N GLY A 57 -12.93 -7.32 -17.81
CA GLY A 57 -12.43 -5.93 -17.86
C GLY A 57 -13.09 -5.04 -18.92
N SER A 58 -13.71 -5.62 -19.96
CA SER A 58 -14.49 -4.85 -20.94
C SER A 58 -15.93 -4.60 -20.50
N ARG A 59 -16.45 -5.35 -19.52
CA ARG A 59 -17.84 -5.29 -19.05
C ARG A 59 -17.99 -4.51 -17.74
N ILE A 60 -16.89 -4.35 -17.00
CA ILE A 60 -16.86 -3.64 -15.72
C ILE A 60 -15.92 -2.46 -15.87
N SER A 61 -16.45 -1.25 -15.76
CA SER A 61 -15.64 -0.04 -15.73
C SER A 61 -14.71 -0.07 -14.53
N VAL A 62 -13.40 -0.01 -14.77
CA VAL A 62 -12.41 0.14 -13.72
C VAL A 62 -12.36 1.61 -13.35
N GLN A 63 -12.64 1.91 -12.09
CA GLN A 63 -12.37 3.22 -11.51
C GLN A 63 -11.12 3.14 -10.64
N THR A 64 -10.25 4.12 -10.81
CA THR A 64 -9.08 4.35 -9.97
C THR A 64 -9.42 5.36 -8.88
N CYS A 65 -8.59 5.44 -7.85
CA CYS A 65 -8.73 6.42 -6.78
C CYS A 65 -8.58 7.89 -7.22
N ILE A 66 -8.18 8.11 -8.48
CA ILE A 66 -8.02 9.45 -9.09
C ILE A 66 -9.28 9.82 -9.88
N ASP A 67 -10.12 8.83 -10.23
CA ASP A 67 -11.34 9.09 -10.99
C ASP A 67 -12.41 9.77 -10.13
N PRO A 68 -13.20 10.67 -10.71
CA PRO A 68 -14.28 11.34 -10.00
C PRO A 68 -15.35 10.31 -9.56
N PRO A 69 -16.03 10.55 -8.43
CA PRO A 69 -17.07 9.65 -7.96
C PRO A 69 -18.23 9.59 -8.95
N LEU A 70 -18.67 8.38 -9.29
CA LEU A 70 -19.86 8.17 -10.11
C LEU A 70 -21.08 8.39 -9.22
N GLY A 71 -21.68 9.57 -9.30
CA GLY A 71 -22.94 9.91 -8.61
C GLY A 71 -24.16 9.22 -9.22
N ILE A 72 -24.02 7.95 -9.63
CA ILE A 72 -25.05 7.16 -10.31
C ILE A 72 -25.70 6.24 -9.28
N PRO A 73 -26.99 6.43 -8.93
CA PRO A 73 -27.69 5.53 -8.05
C PRO A 73 -27.73 4.10 -8.61
N GLY A 74 -27.56 3.11 -7.73
CA GLY A 74 -27.60 1.68 -8.10
C GLY A 74 -26.26 1.12 -8.62
N VAL A 75 -25.18 1.88 -8.53
CA VAL A 75 -23.81 1.41 -8.82
C VAL A 75 -23.06 1.17 -7.51
N LEU A 76 -22.34 0.05 -7.44
CA LEU A 76 -21.47 -0.30 -6.33
C LEU A 76 -20.01 -0.26 -6.79
N ALA A 77 -19.15 0.39 -6.01
CA ALA A 77 -17.71 0.23 -6.13
C ALA A 77 -17.28 -1.02 -5.36
N VAL A 78 -16.47 -1.86 -6.00
CA VAL A 78 -15.96 -3.11 -5.41
C VAL A 78 -14.44 -3.11 -5.50
N ASP A 79 -13.77 -3.27 -4.37
CA ASP A 79 -12.32 -3.28 -4.25
C ASP A 79 -11.83 -4.53 -3.52
N LEU A 80 -10.66 -5.05 -3.93
CA LEU A 80 -10.06 -6.25 -3.33
C LEU A 80 -8.62 -5.96 -2.89
N VAL A 81 -8.39 -6.00 -1.58
CA VAL A 81 -7.07 -5.78 -0.98
C VAL A 81 -6.46 -7.11 -0.56
N GLY A 82 -5.34 -7.47 -1.17
CA GLY A 82 -4.52 -8.62 -0.75
C GLY A 82 -3.56 -8.25 0.39
N ARG A 83 -3.44 -9.12 1.40
CA ARG A 83 -2.53 -8.95 2.54
C ARG A 83 -1.22 -9.75 2.37
N GLY A 84 -0.69 -9.82 1.15
CA GLY A 84 0.47 -10.65 0.82
C GLY A 84 1.85 -10.05 1.14
N GLY A 85 1.92 -8.84 1.69
CA GLY A 85 3.19 -8.20 2.07
C GLY A 85 4.18 -8.02 0.91
N GLY A 86 3.71 -8.01 -0.34
CA GLY A 86 4.55 -7.92 -1.54
C GLY A 86 4.96 -9.27 -2.14
N GLN A 87 4.57 -10.40 -1.54
CA GLN A 87 4.69 -11.73 -2.15
C GLN A 87 3.44 -12.03 -2.99
N ALA A 88 3.64 -12.45 -4.24
CA ALA A 88 2.55 -12.74 -5.19
C ALA A 88 2.13 -14.23 -5.20
N VAL A 89 2.83 -15.09 -4.46
CA VAL A 89 2.62 -16.54 -4.46
C VAL A 89 2.39 -17.01 -3.03
N GLY A 90 1.26 -17.66 -2.78
CA GLY A 90 0.87 -18.21 -1.49
C GLY A 90 -0.60 -17.99 -1.15
N ASP A 91 -1.03 -18.54 -0.02
CA ASP A 91 -2.36 -18.29 0.55
C ASP A 91 -2.30 -17.02 1.41
N PHE A 92 -3.01 -15.98 0.97
CA PHE A 92 -3.06 -14.70 1.65
C PHE A 92 -4.46 -14.37 2.13
N GLY A 93 -4.56 -13.54 3.16
CA GLY A 93 -5.82 -12.92 3.54
C GLY A 93 -6.26 -11.92 2.47
N TRP A 94 -7.54 -11.98 2.09
CA TRP A 94 -8.17 -11.07 1.15
C TRP A 94 -9.28 -10.29 1.85
N THR A 95 -9.35 -8.99 1.58
CA THR A 95 -10.47 -8.16 2.04
C THR A 95 -11.21 -7.63 0.83
N LEU A 96 -12.47 -8.02 0.68
CA LEU A 96 -13.39 -7.48 -0.31
C LEU A 96 -14.18 -6.33 0.32
N THR A 97 -14.08 -5.14 -0.26
CA THR A 97 -14.84 -3.96 0.16
C THR A 97 -15.88 -3.64 -0.90
N VAL A 98 -17.13 -3.41 -0.47
CA VAL A 98 -18.24 -3.01 -1.34
C VAL A 98 -18.79 -1.70 -0.81
N THR A 99 -18.79 -0.67 -1.66
CA THR A 99 -19.23 0.69 -1.31
C THR A 99 -20.38 1.09 -2.22
N ASP A 100 -21.46 1.59 -1.64
CA ASP A 100 -22.54 2.20 -2.40
C ASP A 100 -22.17 3.61 -2.86
N CYS A 101 -22.21 3.84 -4.18
CA CYS A 101 -21.83 5.11 -4.80
C CYS A 101 -22.98 6.14 -4.83
N THR A 102 -24.11 5.87 -4.17
CA THR A 102 -25.30 6.76 -4.17
C THR A 102 -25.06 8.17 -3.59
N ARG A 103 -23.94 8.41 -2.89
CA ARG A 103 -23.54 9.75 -2.45
C ARG A 103 -22.08 10.03 -2.81
N PRO A 104 -21.75 11.22 -3.36
CA PRO A 104 -20.36 11.64 -3.43
C PRO A 104 -19.78 11.62 -2.02
N CYS A 105 -18.62 11.00 -1.84
CA CYS A 105 -17.88 11.01 -0.58
C CYS A 105 -17.39 12.45 -0.30
N THR A 106 -18.28 13.31 0.21
CA THR A 106 -17.92 14.63 0.72
C THR A 106 -17.45 14.48 2.16
N SER A 107 -16.22 14.02 2.36
CA SER A 107 -15.37 14.39 3.50
C SER A 107 -14.09 13.55 3.49
N TRP A 108 -12.97 14.20 3.18
CA TRP A 108 -11.68 13.95 3.83
C TRP A 108 -11.39 15.18 4.68
#